data_AF-A0AAU6WNV8-F1
#
_entry.id   AF-A0AAU6WNV8-F1
#
_cell.length_a   1.000
_cell.length_b   1.000
_cell.length_c   1.000
_cell.angle_alpha   90.00
_cell.angle_beta   90.00
_cell.angle_gamma   90.00
#
_symmetry.space_group_name_H-M   'P 1'
#
loop_
_entity.id
_entity.type
_entity.pdbx_description
1 polymer ?
#
loop_
_entity_poly.entity_id
_entity_poly.type
_entity_poly.pdbx_seq_one_letter_code
_entity_poly.pdbx_strand_id
1 'polypeptide(L)'
;MKKIKRNDILEINKEWRLIKTNSNTYGIMDQNGKIIVQPIYSKIEKFGEYDKNLALVKNVSDGYGFIDKTGKEIIPAHFEINDIKSGFHSLYKKYVTR
;
A
#
# COMPACT_ATOMS: atom_id res chain seq x y z
N MET A 1 13.24 14.79 16.76
CA MET A 1 12.46 14.38 15.57
C MET A 1 13.39 13.62 14.63
N LYS A 2 13.12 12.33 14.36
CA LYS A 2 14.03 11.44 13.61
C LYS A 2 13.91 11.73 12.10
N LYS A 3 14.98 12.22 11.49
CA LYS A 3 15.10 12.53 10.05
C LYS A 3 15.06 11.24 9.23
N ILE A 4 14.07 11.11 8.34
CA ILE A 4 14.02 10.05 7.32
C ILE A 4 15.09 10.36 6.27
N LYS A 5 15.94 9.38 5.93
CA LYS A 5 17.04 9.56 4.97
C LYS A 5 16.51 9.46 3.53
N ARG A 6 17.04 10.32 2.66
CA ARG A 6 16.56 10.58 1.28
C ARG A 6 16.74 9.41 0.30
N ASN A 7 17.42 8.34 0.71
CA ASN A 7 17.80 7.22 -0.16
C ASN A 7 16.88 5.99 -0.06
N ASP A 8 15.84 6.01 0.80
CA ASP A 8 14.91 4.88 0.97
C ASP A 8 13.67 4.95 0.05
N ILE A 9 13.70 5.86 -0.92
CA ILE A 9 12.54 6.20 -1.74
C ILE A 9 12.59 5.42 -3.06
N LEU A 10 11.77 4.37 -3.15
CA LEU A 10 11.47 3.68 -4.42
C LEU A 10 10.37 4.48 -5.15
N GLU A 11 10.62 4.88 -6.40
CA GLU A 11 9.65 5.58 -7.28
C GLU A 11 8.54 4.62 -7.70
N ILE A 12 7.30 4.90 -7.31
CA ILE A 12 6.14 4.02 -7.60
C ILE A 12 5.13 4.67 -8.58
N ASN A 13 5.29 5.96 -8.86
CA ASN A 13 4.67 6.73 -9.94
C ASN A 13 5.50 8.03 -10.02
N LYS A 14 5.51 8.79 -11.13
CA LYS A 14 6.40 10.00 -11.26
C LYS A 14 6.31 11.01 -10.10
N GLU A 15 5.28 10.91 -9.25
CA GLU A 15 5.04 11.80 -8.12
C GLU A 15 5.05 11.10 -6.74
N TRP A 16 5.15 9.76 -6.70
CA TRP A 16 4.97 8.98 -5.48
C TRP A 16 6.27 8.39 -4.98
N ARG A 17 6.49 8.59 -3.69
CA ARG A 17 7.70 8.20 -2.98
C ARG A 17 7.35 7.28 -1.82
N LEU A 18 7.90 6.07 -1.83
CA LEU A 18 7.82 5.19 -0.68
C LEU A 18 8.58 5.82 0.49
N ILE A 19 7.95 5.88 1.66
CA ILE A 19 8.61 6.31 2.89
C ILE A 19 8.71 5.15 3.85
N LYS A 20 9.81 5.11 4.61
CA LYS A 20 10.07 4.09 5.62
C LYS A 20 10.29 4.74 6.98
N THR A 21 9.66 4.20 8.01
CA THR A 21 9.87 4.63 9.40
C THR A 21 10.92 3.79 10.09
N ASN A 22 11.39 4.26 11.26
CA ASN A 22 12.27 3.48 12.12
C ASN A 22 11.60 2.22 12.71
N SER A 23 10.26 2.14 12.66
CA SER A 23 9.49 0.97 13.08
C SER A 23 9.31 -0.04 11.94
N ASN A 24 10.04 0.12 10.83
CA ASN A 24 10.00 -0.76 9.66
C ASN A 24 8.63 -0.81 8.97
N THR A 25 7.86 0.28 9.09
CA THR A 25 6.60 0.48 8.38
C THR A 25 6.78 1.41 7.19
N TYR A 26 5.91 1.24 6.19
CA TYR A 26 5.93 1.89 4.90
C TYR A 26 4.65 2.65 4.63
N GLY A 27 4.81 3.81 4.02
CA GLY A 27 3.75 4.68 3.54
C GLY A 27 4.13 5.30 2.20
N ILE A 28 3.29 6.20 1.71
CA ILE A 28 3.50 6.89 0.44
C ILE A 28 3.38 8.39 0.68
N MET A 29 4.34 9.14 0.15
CA MET A 29 4.30 10.60 0.13
C MET A 29 4.34 11.12 -1.31
N ASP A 30 3.79 12.32 -1.51
CA ASP A 30 3.98 13.05 -2.76
C ASP A 30 5.36 13.74 -2.82
N GLN A 31 5.66 14.31 -3.99
CA GLN A 31 6.88 15.09 -4.23
C GLN A 31 7.01 16.36 -3.37
N ASN A 32 5.92 16.88 -2.84
CA ASN A 32 5.87 18.11 -2.04
C ASN A 32 6.05 17.86 -0.54
N GLY A 33 6.09 16.61 -0.09
CA GLY A 33 6.19 16.30 1.34
C GLY A 33 4.90 15.75 1.96
N LYS A 34 3.78 15.76 1.25
CA LYS A 34 2.48 15.38 1.79
C LYS A 34 2.37 13.87 1.90
N ILE A 35 1.98 13.39 3.07
CA ILE A 35 1.66 11.98 3.29
C ILE A 35 0.33 11.66 2.60
N ILE A 36 0.38 10.74 1.63
CA ILE A 36 -0.79 10.19 0.93
C ILE A 36 -1.27 8.94 1.67
N VAL A 37 -0.34 8.04 1.98
CA VAL A 37 -0.59 6.81 2.75
C VAL A 37 0.26 6.88 4.00
N GLN A 38 -0.39 6.82 5.16
CA GLN A 38 0.32 6.79 6.44
C GLN A 38 1.26 5.57 6.51
N PRO A 39 2.44 5.70 7.12
CA PRO A 39 3.38 4.60 7.19
C PRO A 39 2.97 3.57 8.25
N ILE A 40 1.91 2.81 7.97
CA ILE A 40 1.30 1.82 8.87
C ILE A 40 1.43 0.38 8.34
N TYR A 41 1.87 0.20 7.10
CA TYR A 41 2.00 -1.11 6.46
C TYR A 41 3.40 -1.67 6.67
N SER A 42 3.54 -2.98 6.87
CA SER A 42 4.84 -3.66 6.86
C SER A 42 5.41 -3.84 5.45
N LYS A 43 4.55 -3.76 4.42
CA LYS A 43 4.94 -3.82 3.00
C LYS A 43 3.92 -3.10 2.11
N ILE A 44 4.40 -2.43 1.06
CA ILE A 44 3.60 -1.90 -0.03
C ILE A 44 4.26 -2.36 -1.34
N GLU A 45 3.55 -3.14 -2.13
CA GLU A 45 4.02 -3.62 -3.43
C GLU A 45 3.85 -2.56 -4.53
N LYS A 46 4.43 -2.83 -5.70
CA LYS A 46 4.22 -1.99 -6.88
C LYS A 46 2.76 -2.07 -7.34
N PHE A 47 2.29 -0.99 -7.94
CA PHE A 47 1.00 -1.01 -8.62
C PHE A 47 1.05 -1.93 -9.84
N GLY A 48 -0.07 -2.60 -10.12
CA GLY A 48 -0.23 -3.35 -11.38
C GLY A 48 -0.07 -4.87 -11.28
N GLU A 49 0.21 -5.44 -10.11
CA GLU A 49 0.30 -6.90 -9.97
C GLU A 49 -1.05 -7.59 -10.15
N TYR A 50 -2.13 -7.01 -9.60
CA TYR A 50 -3.50 -7.53 -9.72
C TYR A 50 -4.38 -6.67 -10.64
N ASP A 51 -4.24 -5.35 -10.52
CA ASP A 51 -4.89 -4.36 -11.37
C ASP A 51 -3.97 -3.13 -11.49
N LYS A 52 -3.98 -2.48 -12.66
CA LYS A 52 -3.14 -1.31 -13.00
C LYS A 52 -3.27 -0.14 -12.02
N ASN A 53 -4.32 -0.10 -11.21
CA ASN A 53 -4.62 0.96 -10.26
C ASN A 53 -4.48 0.53 -8.80
N LEU A 54 -4.09 -0.71 -8.52
CA LEU A 54 -4.00 -1.26 -7.17
C LEU A 54 -2.58 -1.67 -6.81
N ALA A 55 -2.23 -1.44 -5.54
CA ALA A 55 -1.06 -1.99 -4.91
C ALA A 55 -1.48 -2.91 -3.75
N LEU A 56 -0.84 -4.09 -3.68
CA LEU A 56 -0.99 -4.99 -2.55
C LEU A 56 -0.26 -4.39 -1.34
N VAL A 57 -0.92 -4.37 -0.19
CA VAL A 57 -0.35 -3.91 1.08
C VAL A 57 -0.42 -5.01 2.12
N LYS A 58 0.56 -5.01 3.02
CA LYS A 58 0.64 -5.93 4.15
C LYS A 58 0.65 -5.13 5.44
N ASN A 59 -0.23 -5.41 6.40
CA ASN A 59 -0.22 -4.77 7.71
C ASN A 59 0.90 -5.37 8.60
N VAL A 60 1.02 -4.88 9.84
CA VAL A 60 2.04 -5.37 10.80
C VAL A 60 1.70 -6.72 11.45
N SER A 61 0.48 -7.22 11.24
CA SER A 61 -0.07 -8.47 11.77
C SER A 61 -0.26 -9.53 10.68
N ASP A 62 0.53 -9.48 9.61
CA ASP A 62 0.49 -10.40 8.47
C ASP A 62 -0.82 -10.45 7.64
N GLY A 63 -1.71 -9.48 7.80
CA GLY A 63 -2.89 -9.29 6.96
C GLY A 63 -2.61 -8.55 5.66
N TYR A 64 -3.23 -8.98 4.57
CA TYR A 64 -3.08 -8.45 3.22
C TYR A 64 -4.35 -7.74 2.75
N GLY A 65 -4.17 -6.66 1.99
CA GLY A 65 -5.24 -5.82 1.45
C GLY A 65 -4.76 -5.03 0.24
N PHE A 66 -5.56 -4.07 -0.20
CA PHE A 66 -5.25 -3.25 -1.38
C PHE A 66 -5.53 -1.77 -1.15
N ILE A 67 -4.61 -0.95 -1.64
CA ILE A 67 -4.80 0.49 -1.78
C ILE A 67 -4.90 0.86 -3.26
N ASP A 68 -5.60 1.95 -3.56
CA ASP A 68 -5.66 2.54 -4.89
C ASP A 68 -4.61 3.65 -5.10
N LYS A 69 -4.60 4.22 -6.32
CA LYS A 69 -3.74 5.37 -6.70
C LYS A 69 -4.08 6.70 -6.02
N THR A 70 -5.07 6.74 -5.14
CA THR A 70 -5.31 7.89 -4.26
C THR A 70 -4.74 7.65 -2.86
N GLY A 71 -4.26 6.42 -2.59
CA GLY A 71 -3.82 5.96 -1.28
C GLY A 71 -4.97 5.48 -0.41
N LYS A 72 -6.18 5.38 -0.95
CA LYS A 72 -7.35 4.87 -0.24
C LYS A 72 -7.25 3.36 -0.16
N GLU A 73 -7.43 2.83 1.05
CA GLU A 73 -7.64 1.40 1.24
C GLU A 73 -8.99 0.99 0.65
N ILE A 74 -8.96 0.16 -0.39
CA ILE A 74 -10.16 -0.36 -1.05
C ILE A 74 -10.49 -1.77 -0.55
N ILE A 75 -9.50 -2.56 -0.15
CA ILE A 75 -9.68 -3.86 0.49
C ILE A 75 -8.88 -3.81 1.78
N PRO A 76 -9.52 -3.93 2.96
CA PRO A 76 -8.85 -3.89 4.24
C PRO A 76 -7.74 -4.93 4.37
N ALA A 77 -6.62 -4.54 4.96
CA ALA A 77 -5.47 -5.42 5.12
C ALA A 77 -5.65 -6.43 6.27
N HIS A 78 -6.62 -7.34 6.16
CA HIS A 78 -6.94 -8.34 7.19
C HIS A 78 -7.05 -9.78 6.65
N PHE A 79 -6.76 -9.99 5.37
CA PHE A 79 -6.88 -11.30 4.71
C PHE A 79 -5.56 -12.06 4.70
N GLU A 80 -5.62 -13.38 4.63
CA GLU A 80 -4.42 -14.15 4.34
C GLU A 80 -4.02 -14.00 2.87
N ILE A 81 -2.74 -14.22 2.56
CA ILE A 81 -2.27 -14.16 1.17
C ILE A 81 -2.97 -15.18 0.26
N ASN A 82 -3.37 -16.33 0.81
CA ASN A 82 -4.09 -17.37 0.07
C ASN A 82 -5.51 -16.93 -0.29
N ASP A 83 -6.19 -16.18 0.58
CA ASP A 83 -7.52 -15.61 0.31
C ASP A 83 -7.44 -14.58 -0.82
N ILE A 84 -6.39 -13.76 -0.82
CA ILE A 84 -6.17 -12.78 -1.89
C ILE A 84 -5.90 -13.48 -3.22
N LYS A 85 -5.00 -14.46 -3.25
CA LYS A 85 -4.62 -15.19 -4.46
C LYS A 85 -5.79 -15.96 -5.08
N SER A 86 -6.62 -16.60 -4.26
CA SER A 86 -7.75 -17.40 -4.72
C SER A 86 -9.04 -16.60 -4.91
N GLY A 87 -9.20 -15.50 -4.17
CA GLY A 87 -10.46 -14.79 -4.01
C GLY A 87 -10.48 -13.34 -4.50
N PHE A 88 -9.41 -12.85 -5.15
CA PHE A 88 -9.28 -11.44 -5.56
C PHE A 88 -10.55 -10.87 -6.21
N HIS A 89 -11.10 -11.52 -7.24
CA HIS A 89 -12.28 -11.01 -7.96
C HIS A 89 -13.52 -10.89 -7.05
N SER A 90 -13.73 -11.86 -6.17
CA SER A 90 -14.86 -11.86 -5.22
C SER A 90 -14.70 -10.77 -4.16
N LEU A 91 -13.48 -10.60 -3.63
CA LEU A 91 -13.16 -9.53 -2.68
C LEU A 91 -13.31 -8.16 -3.35
N TYR A 92 -12.75 -7.99 -4.54
CA TYR A 92 -12.83 -6.74 -5.28
C TYR A 92 -14.29 -6.35 -5.56
N LYS A 93 -15.12 -7.29 -6.02
CA LYS A 93 -16.55 -7.06 -6.22
C LYS A 93 -17.26 -6.64 -4.93
N LYS A 94 -16.97 -7.32 -3.81
CA LYS A 94 -17.57 -7.06 -2.50
C LYS A 94 -17.27 -5.66 -1.98
N TYR A 95 -16.03 -5.18 -2.16
CA TYR A 95 -15.56 -3.92 -1.56
C TYR A 95 -15.66 -2.72 -2.50
N VAL A 96 -15.70 -2.92 -3.82
CA VAL A 96 -15.65 -1.82 -4.80
C VAL A 96 -16.97 -1.61 -5.55
N THR A 97 -17.77 -2.65 -5.78
CA THR A 97 -18.91 -2.61 -6.71
C THR A 97 -20.30 -2.56 -6.03
N ARG A 98 -20.39 -1.98 -4.84
CA ARG A 98 -21.69 -1.73 -4.18
C ARG A 98 -22.44 -0.56 -4.80
#